data_AF-A0A109LY50-F1
#
_entry.id   AF-A0A109LY50-F1
#
_cell.length_a   1.000
_cell.length_b   1.000
_cell.length_c   1.000
_cell.angle_alpha   90.00
_cell.angle_beta   90.00
_cell.angle_gamma   90.00
#
_symmetry.space_group_name_H-M   'P 1'
#
loop_
_entity.id
_entity.type
_entity.pdbx_description
1 polymer ?
#
loop_
_entity_poly.entity_id
_entity_poly.type
_entity_poly.pdbx_seq_one_letter_code
_entity_poly.pdbx_strand_id
1 'polypeptide(L)'
;MAKRDVPAPYEGAGEPGRTKTTKLNPEYRPWARPEISNLPFAVDHAARQAAAFAEVVFEGELEAAGLDWASRVQHRCDAPPAALTQHLPPGIIPVVRREAERMLRLWPM
;
A
#
# COMPACT_ATOMS: atom_id res chain seq x y z
N MET A 1 -13.81 -3.87 50.92
CA MET A 1 -13.46 -4.18 49.51
C MET A 1 -14.28 -3.26 48.61
N ALA A 2 -13.64 -2.31 47.93
CA ALA A 2 -14.32 -1.35 47.05
C ALA A 2 -14.76 -2.06 45.76
N LYS A 3 -16.05 -1.93 45.42
CA LYS A 3 -16.63 -2.47 44.18
C LYS A 3 -16.30 -1.50 43.04
N ARG A 4 -15.79 -2.04 41.93
CA ARG A 4 -15.45 -1.29 40.71
C ARG A 4 -16.72 -0.70 40.09
N ASP A 5 -16.73 0.60 39.85
CA ASP A 5 -17.76 1.28 39.06
C ASP A 5 -17.63 0.89 37.58
N VAL A 6 -18.66 0.23 37.06
CA VAL A 6 -18.84 0.02 35.62
C VAL A 6 -19.96 0.96 35.20
N PRO A 7 -19.76 1.90 34.25
CA PRO A 7 -20.85 2.74 33.78
C PRO A 7 -21.89 1.90 33.03
N ALA A 8 -23.16 2.17 33.33
CA ALA A 8 -24.32 1.46 32.84
C ALA A 8 -24.47 1.56 31.30
N PRO A 9 -25.08 0.55 30.65
CA PRO A 9 -25.45 0.65 29.25
C PRO A 9 -26.55 1.70 29.10
N TYR A 10 -26.31 2.72 28.28
CA TYR A 10 -27.31 3.72 27.94
C TYR A 10 -28.37 3.10 27.01
N GLU A 11 -29.57 2.92 27.55
CA GLU A 11 -30.77 2.52 26.81
C GLU A 11 -31.33 3.72 26.02
N GLY A 12 -31.27 3.59 24.68
CA GLY A 12 -32.37 3.84 23.74
C GLY A 12 -33.23 5.11 23.81
N ALA A 13 -33.27 5.76 22.63
CA ALA A 13 -34.44 6.39 21.99
C ALA A 13 -34.79 7.86 22.30
N GLY A 14 -34.45 8.71 21.33
CA GLY A 14 -35.46 9.60 20.75
C GLY A 14 -35.25 11.11 20.93
N GLU A 15 -34.33 11.69 20.15
CA GLU A 15 -34.58 12.91 19.35
C GLU A 15 -33.43 13.07 18.35
N PRO A 16 -33.59 12.63 17.08
CA PRO A 16 -32.52 12.76 16.10
C PRO A 16 -32.51 14.20 15.61
N GLY A 17 -31.67 15.02 16.24
CA GLY A 17 -31.26 16.30 15.70
C GLY A 17 -30.86 16.10 14.25
N ARG A 18 -31.56 16.81 13.35
CA ARG A 18 -31.33 16.82 11.90
C ARG A 18 -29.86 17.09 11.57
N THR A 19 -29.03 16.06 11.49
CA THR A 19 -27.85 16.09 10.63
C THR A 19 -28.39 16.10 9.22
N LYS A 20 -28.36 17.27 8.58
CA LYS A 20 -28.66 17.41 7.15
C LYS A 20 -27.92 16.28 6.44
N THR A 21 -28.64 15.31 5.90
CA THR A 21 -28.08 14.34 4.97
C THR A 21 -27.56 15.15 3.79
N THR A 22 -26.26 15.45 3.82
CA THR A 22 -25.54 15.87 2.63
C THR A 22 -25.82 14.78 1.62
N LYS A 23 -26.64 15.10 0.61
CA LYS A 23 -26.87 14.21 -0.53
C LYS A 23 -25.49 13.98 -1.12
N LEU A 24 -24.86 12.86 -0.77
CA LEU A 24 -23.65 12.41 -1.43
C LEU A 24 -24.01 12.31 -2.90
N ASN A 25 -23.30 13.09 -3.73
CA ASN A 25 -23.44 13.02 -5.18
C ASN A 25 -23.37 11.53 -5.58
N PRO A 26 -24.30 10.98 -6.38
CA PRO A 26 -24.23 9.60 -6.85
C PRO A 26 -22.92 9.29 -7.62
N GLU A 27 -22.20 10.31 -8.07
CA GLU A 27 -20.86 10.19 -8.67
C GLU A 27 -19.71 10.27 -7.65
N TYR A 28 -20.02 10.48 -6.37
CA TYR A 28 -19.01 10.50 -5.31
C TYR A 28 -18.39 9.12 -5.17
N ARG A 29 -17.23 8.97 -5.81
CA ARG A 29 -16.35 7.83 -5.65
C ARG A 29 -15.26 8.25 -4.64
N PRO A 30 -15.28 7.74 -3.39
CA PRO A 30 -14.26 8.08 -2.40
C PRO A 30 -12.83 7.79 -2.88
N TRP A 31 -12.69 6.78 -3.74
CA TRP A 31 -11.44 6.39 -4.39
C TRP A 31 -11.04 7.26 -5.59
N ALA A 32 -11.92 8.13 -6.09
CA ALA A 32 -11.65 9.04 -7.20
C ALA A 32 -11.24 10.45 -6.75
N ARG A 33 -10.98 10.65 -5.44
CA ARG A 33 -10.41 11.91 -4.95
C ARG A 33 -8.99 12.08 -5.48
N PRO A 34 -8.71 13.10 -6.32
CA PRO A 34 -7.35 13.37 -6.80
C PRO A 34 -6.39 13.71 -5.64
N GLU A 35 -6.93 14.19 -4.53
CA GLU A 35 -6.19 14.72 -3.38
C GLU A 35 -5.52 13.65 -2.51
N ILE A 36 -5.90 12.37 -2.63
CA ILE A 36 -5.15 11.29 -1.97
C ILE A 36 -3.73 11.21 -2.56
N SER A 37 -3.53 11.63 -3.81
CA SER A 37 -2.21 11.64 -4.45
C SER A 37 -1.22 12.69 -3.90
N ASN A 38 -1.70 13.67 -3.12
CA ASN A 38 -0.88 14.80 -2.65
C ASN A 38 -0.40 14.67 -1.19
N LEU A 39 -0.75 13.58 -0.49
CA LEU A 39 -0.23 13.31 0.84
C LEU A 39 1.12 12.58 0.71
N PRO A 40 2.22 13.09 1.28
CA PRO A 40 3.53 12.42 1.24
C PRO A 40 3.46 10.96 1.70
N PHE A 41 2.60 10.66 2.67
CA PHE A 41 2.34 9.31 3.15
C PHE A 41 1.71 8.39 2.08
N ALA A 42 0.84 8.90 1.22
CA ALA A 42 0.23 8.12 0.15
C ALA A 42 1.25 7.77 -0.94
N VAL A 43 2.19 8.67 -1.23
CA VAL A 43 3.30 8.39 -2.16
C VAL A 43 4.24 7.34 -1.59
N ASP A 44 4.66 7.48 -0.32
CA ASP A 44 5.52 6.48 0.34
C ASP A 44 4.85 5.10 0.39
N HIS A 45 3.59 5.04 0.80
CA HIS A 45 2.84 3.79 0.83
C HIS A 45 2.70 3.16 -0.56
N ALA A 46 2.29 3.94 -1.56
CA ALA A 46 2.17 3.45 -2.93
C ALA A 46 3.51 3.01 -3.51
N ALA A 47 4.61 3.70 -3.18
CA ALA A 47 5.96 3.33 -3.59
C ALA A 47 6.40 2.01 -2.96
N ARG A 48 6.13 1.79 -1.67
CA ARG A 48 6.37 0.49 -1.01
C ARG A 48 5.59 -0.65 -1.65
N GLN A 49 4.32 -0.42 -1.96
CA GLN A 49 3.50 -1.44 -2.65
C GLN A 49 4.05 -1.73 -4.06
N ALA A 50 4.49 -0.69 -4.79
CA ALA A 50 5.09 -0.86 -6.11
C ALA A 50 6.43 -1.61 -6.05
N ALA A 51 7.27 -1.32 -5.06
CA ALA A 51 8.53 -2.04 -4.84
C ALA A 51 8.28 -3.51 -4.47
N ALA A 52 7.34 -3.78 -3.56
CA ALA A 52 6.97 -5.15 -3.20
C ALA A 52 6.42 -5.94 -4.40
N PHE A 53 5.61 -5.31 -5.25
CA PHE A 53 5.15 -5.92 -6.50
C PHE A 53 6.34 -6.32 -7.39
N ALA A 54 7.32 -5.43 -7.56
CA ALA A 54 8.50 -5.71 -8.37
C ALA A 54 9.33 -6.88 -7.82
N GLU A 55 9.47 -6.99 -6.49
CA GLU A 55 10.13 -8.14 -5.84
C GLU A 55 9.41 -9.46 -6.14
N VAL A 56 8.09 -9.48 -6.00
CA VAL A 56 7.27 -10.69 -6.24
C VAL A 56 7.35 -11.13 -7.69
N VAL A 57 7.30 -10.21 -8.65
CA VAL A 57 7.41 -10.53 -10.08
C VAL A 57 8.80 -11.07 -10.39
N PHE A 58 9.86 -10.44 -9.88
CA PHE A 58 11.23 -10.90 -10.05
C PHE A 58 11.41 -12.34 -9.51
N GLU A 59 10.95 -12.62 -8.29
CA GLU A 59 11.01 -13.97 -7.71
C GLU A 59 10.19 -14.98 -8.50
N GLY A 60 9.02 -14.58 -9.00
CA GLY A 60 8.17 -15.41 -9.85
C GLY A 60 8.83 -15.77 -11.19
N GLU A 61 9.59 -14.85 -11.79
CA GLU A 61 10.37 -15.15 -13.01
C GLU A 61 11.50 -16.14 -12.75
N LEU A 62 12.20 -16.01 -11.61
CA LEU A 62 13.24 -16.96 -11.24
C LEU A 62 12.66 -18.35 -10.94
N GLU A 63 11.49 -18.40 -10.29
CA GLU A 63 10.77 -19.66 -10.06
C GLU A 63 10.30 -20.29 -11.39
N ALA A 64 9.78 -19.48 -12.32
CA ALA A 64 9.40 -19.95 -13.65
C ALA A 64 10.60 -20.43 -14.48
N ALA A 65 11.80 -19.89 -14.23
CA ALA A 65 13.06 -20.37 -14.80
C ALA A 65 13.55 -21.70 -14.16
N GLY A 66 12.83 -22.24 -13.17
CA GLY A 66 13.15 -23.50 -12.52
C GLY A 66 14.26 -23.41 -11.47
N LEU A 67 14.59 -22.20 -11.00
CA LEU A 67 15.60 -22.02 -9.96
C LEU A 67 15.05 -22.50 -8.61
N ASP A 68 15.86 -23.30 -7.92
CA ASP A 68 15.55 -23.71 -6.56
C ASP A 68 15.64 -22.52 -5.58
N TRP A 69 15.17 -22.72 -4.35
CA TRP A 69 15.11 -21.65 -3.36
C TRP A 69 16.50 -21.03 -3.10
N ALA A 70 17.57 -21.84 -3.07
CA ALA A 70 18.91 -21.36 -2.79
C ALA A 70 19.47 -20.51 -3.94
N SER A 71 19.27 -20.96 -5.18
CA SER A 71 19.69 -20.22 -6.37
C SER A 71 18.91 -18.92 -6.54
N ARG A 72 17.63 -18.89 -6.17
CA ARG A 72 16.83 -17.65 -6.16
C ARG A 72 17.38 -16.62 -5.17
N VAL A 73 17.76 -17.06 -3.97
CA VAL A 73 18.40 -16.19 -2.96
C VAL A 73 19.72 -15.64 -3.49
N GLN A 74 20.56 -16.48 -4.10
CA GLN A 74 21.83 -16.04 -4.69
C GLN A 74 21.59 -15.01 -5.82
N HIS A 75 20.65 -15.29 -6.73
CA HIS A 75 20.27 -14.37 -7.79
C HIS A 75 19.76 -13.02 -7.26
N ARG A 76 19.03 -13.01 -6.13
CA ARG A 76 18.59 -11.79 -5.46
C ARG A 76 19.78 -10.98 -4.92
N CYS A 77 20.77 -11.64 -4.32
CA CYS A 77 21.98 -10.99 -3.83
C CYS A 77 22.85 -10.42 -4.96
N ASP A 78 22.91 -11.11 -6.10
CA ASP A 78 23.73 -10.72 -7.25
C ASP A 78 23.03 -9.73 -8.20
N ALA A 79 21.71 -9.56 -8.05
CA ALA A 79 20.92 -8.72 -8.93
C ALA A 79 21.31 -7.24 -8.80
N PRO A 80 21.60 -6.53 -9.91
CA PRO A 80 21.74 -5.09 -9.85
C PRO A 80 20.40 -4.45 -9.48
N PRO A 81 20.38 -3.28 -8.81
CA PRO A 81 19.13 -2.61 -8.47
C PRO A 81 18.20 -2.34 -9.67
N ALA A 82 18.79 -2.18 -10.85
CA ALA A 82 18.07 -2.01 -12.11
C ALA A 82 17.19 -3.23 -12.46
N ALA A 83 17.57 -4.44 -12.05
CA ALA A 83 16.85 -5.67 -12.34
C ALA A 83 15.43 -5.67 -11.77
N LEU A 84 15.15 -4.87 -10.74
CA LEU A 84 13.81 -4.78 -10.13
C LEU A 84 13.01 -3.63 -10.67
N THR A 85 13.69 -2.56 -11.06
CA THR A 85 13.01 -1.38 -11.61
C THR A 85 12.22 -1.70 -12.88
N GLN A 86 12.65 -2.72 -13.65
CA GLN A 86 11.91 -3.20 -14.82
C GLN A 86 10.58 -3.89 -14.46
N HIS A 87 10.47 -4.45 -13.24
CA HIS A 87 9.28 -5.13 -12.75
C HIS A 87 8.32 -4.20 -12.00
N LEU A 88 8.57 -2.88 -11.98
CA LEU A 88 7.64 -1.92 -11.42
C LEU A 88 6.28 -1.98 -12.15
N PRO A 89 5.15 -1.83 -11.43
CA PRO A 89 3.85 -1.95 -12.05
C PRO A 89 3.67 -0.97 -13.22
N PRO A 90 3.03 -1.39 -14.33
CA PRO A 90 2.75 -0.50 -15.44
C PRO A 90 1.73 0.57 -15.03
N GLY A 91 1.81 1.76 -15.62
CA GLY A 91 0.83 2.83 -15.42
C GLY A 91 0.88 3.54 -14.06
N ILE A 92 1.88 3.26 -13.21
CA ILE A 92 2.08 4.01 -11.96
C ILE A 92 2.41 5.48 -12.22
N ILE A 93 1.91 6.36 -11.35
CA ILE A 93 2.17 7.80 -11.46
C ILE A 93 3.67 8.11 -11.31
N PRO A 94 4.21 9.11 -12.05
CA PRO A 94 5.65 9.35 -12.09
C PRO A 94 6.32 9.59 -10.72
N VAL A 95 5.61 10.23 -9.79
CA VAL A 95 6.13 10.51 -8.44
C VAL A 95 6.31 9.22 -7.63
N VAL A 96 5.35 8.29 -7.70
CA VAL A 96 5.42 6.98 -7.05
C VAL A 96 6.50 6.11 -7.69
N ARG A 97 6.64 6.17 -9.03
CA ARG A 97 7.71 5.47 -9.75
C ARG A 97 9.08 5.89 -9.27
N ARG A 98 9.36 7.19 -9.20
CA ARG A 98 10.67 7.70 -8.74
C ARG A 98 10.97 7.28 -7.31
N GLU A 99 9.97 7.32 -6.44
CA GLU A 99 10.16 6.94 -5.05
C GLU A 99 10.36 5.42 -4.89
N ALA A 100 9.64 4.60 -5.65
CA ALA A 100 9.85 3.15 -5.69
C ALA A 100 11.24 2.80 -6.24
N GLU A 101 11.69 3.46 -7.33
CA GLU A 101 13.05 3.31 -7.85
C GLU A 101 14.11 3.69 -6.80
N ARG A 102 13.88 4.77 -6.03
CA ARG A 102 14.77 5.17 -4.92
C ARG A 102 14.85 4.08 -3.86
N MET A 103 13.72 3.47 -3.48
CA MET A 103 13.68 2.36 -2.52
C MET A 103 14.43 1.13 -3.03
N LEU A 104 14.19 0.73 -4.29
CA LEU A 104 14.84 -0.43 -4.91
C LEU A 104 16.36 -0.27 -5.09
N ARG A 105 16.86 0.97 -5.20
CA ARG A 105 18.31 1.25 -5.21
C ARG A 105 19.03 0.96 -3.90
N LEU A 106 18.29 0.86 -2.79
CA LEU A 106 18.82 0.52 -1.48
C LEU A 106 18.76 -0.99 -1.19
N TRP A 107 18.36 -1.79 -2.18
CA TRP A 107 18.35 -3.26 -2.13
C TRP A 107 19.72 -3.84 -2.50
N PRO A 108 20.13 -5.02 -1.98
CA PRO A 108 19.44 -5.87 -1.02
C PRO A 108 19.74 -5.46 0.43
N MET A 109 18.71 -5.25 1.26
CA MET A 109 18.85 -5.31 2.73
C MET A 109 18.54 -6.72 3.20
#